data_AF-A0A090BV73-F1
#
_entry.id   AF-A0A090BV73-F1
#
_cell.length_a   1.000
_cell.length_b   1.000
_cell.length_c   1.000
_cell.angle_alpha   90.00
_cell.angle_beta   90.00
_cell.angle_gamma   90.00
#
_symmetry.space_group_name_H-M   'P 1'
#
loop_
_entity.id
_entity.type
_entity.pdbx_description
1 polymer ?
#
loop_
_entity_poly.entity_id
_entity_poly.type
_entity_poly.pdbx_seq_one_letter_code
_entity_poly.pdbx_strand_id
1 'polypeptide(L)' 'MDAFHLATAVWHKTDYLLTWNCRHIASGRVRKILAEVNLQLQMKTPVICTPEELMEV' A
#
# COMPACT_ATOMS: atom_id res chain seq x y z
N MET A 1 6.07 9.07 -8.61
CA MET A 1 4.66 8.73 -8.87
C MET A 1 4.15 7.73 -7.83
N ASP A 2 4.89 6.66 -7.52
CA ASP A 2 4.52 5.65 -6.50
C ASP A 2 4.14 6.26 -5.14
N ALA A 3 4.97 7.15 -4.60
CA ALA A 3 4.69 7.80 -3.31
C ALA A 3 3.37 8.60 -3.32
N PHE A 4 2.98 9.19 -4.44
CA PHE A 4 1.71 9.90 -4.57
C PHE A 4 0.54 8.91 -4.52
N HIS A 5 0.60 7.80 -5.27
CA HIS A 5 -0.43 6.76 -5.20
C HIS A 5 -0.61 6.19 -3.78
N LEU A 6 0.50 5.94 -3.09
CA LEU A 6 0.48 5.47 -1.70
C LEU A 6 -0.15 6.50 -0.77
N ALA A 7 0.27 7.77 -0.86
CA ALA A 7 -0.25 8.84 -0.04
C ALA A 7 -1.75 9.06 -0.29
N THR A 8 -2.20 9.04 -1.55
CA THR A 8 -3.62 9.16 -1.91
C THR A 8 -4.44 8.01 -1.33
N ALA A 9 -3.97 6.75 -1.45
CA ALA A 9 -4.67 5.60 -0.89
C ALA A 9 -4.81 5.68 0.65
N VAL A 10 -3.74 6.11 1.32
CA VAL A 10 -3.73 6.33 2.78
C VAL A 10 -4.66 7.48 3.17
N TRP A 11 -4.60 8.60 2.44
CA TRP A 11 -5.41 9.80 2.71
C TRP A 11 -6.91 9.53 2.59
N HIS A 12 -7.31 8.79 1.56
CA HIS A 12 -8.70 8.38 1.35
C HIS A 12 -9.12 7.16 2.18
N LYS A 13 -8.24 6.65 3.05
CA LYS A 13 -8.50 5.52 3.96
C LYS A 13 -8.95 4.25 3.25
N THR A 14 -8.51 4.06 2.01
CA THR A 14 -8.85 2.90 1.21
C THR A 14 -8.43 1.61 1.93
N ASP A 15 -9.24 0.57 1.84
CA ASP A 15 -8.92 -0.73 2.43
C ASP A 15 -7.81 -1.45 1.66
N TYR A 16 -7.86 -1.42 0.32
CA TYR A 16 -6.95 -2.13 -0.57
C TYR A 16 -6.35 -1.22 -1.64
N LEU A 17 -5.06 -1.38 -1.93
CA LEU A 17 -4.38 -0.79 -3.08
C LEU A 17 -3.92 -1.91 -4.01
N LEU A 18 -4.72 -2.17 -5.05
CA LEU A 18 -4.44 -3.17 -6.06
C LEU A 18 -3.35 -2.67 -7.02
N THR A 19 -2.29 -3.44 -7.25
CA THR A 19 -1.22 -3.05 -8.18
C THR A 19 -0.46 -4.25 -8.76
N TRP A 20 -0.08 -4.13 -10.03
CA TRP A 20 0.86 -5.05 -10.70
C TRP A 20 2.33 -4.65 -10.53
N ASN A 21 2.60 -3.48 -9.95
CA ASN A 21 3.97 -2.98 -9.80
C ASN A 21 4.66 -3.59 -8.58
N CYS A 22 5.04 -4.86 -8.71
CA CYS A 22 5.72 -5.64 -7.66
C CYS A 22 7.12 -5.11 -7.32
N ARG A 23 7.75 -4.37 -8.24
CA ARG A 23 9.09 -3.81 -8.05
C ARG A 23 9.09 -2.57 -7.18
N HIS A 24 8.08 -1.70 -7.32
CA HIS A 24 8.10 -0.38 -6.68
C HIS A 24 6.95 -0.12 -5.71
N ILE A 25 5.76 -0.70 -5.90
CA ILE A 25 4.61 -0.44 -5.02
C ILE A 25 4.33 -1.66 -4.13
N ALA A 26 4.13 -2.83 -4.75
CA ALA A 26 3.83 -4.07 -4.03
C ALA A 26 5.06 -4.74 -3.39
N SER A 27 6.26 -4.17 -3.54
CA SER A 27 7.47 -4.74 -2.92
C SER A 27 7.37 -4.76 -1.39
N GLY A 28 7.85 -5.83 -0.75
CA GLY A 28 7.81 -5.95 0.71
C GLY A 28 8.56 -4.83 1.45
N ARG A 29 9.62 -4.29 0.84
CA ARG A 29 10.34 -3.12 1.38
C ARG A 29 9.45 -1.89 1.49
N VAL A 30 8.67 -1.61 0.45
CA VAL A 30 7.78 -0.44 0.39
C VAL A 30 6.59 -0.63 1.33
N ARG A 31 6.01 -1.84 1.39
CA ARG A 31 4.96 -2.17 2.37
C ARG A 31 5.44 -1.90 3.81
N LYS A 32 6.67 -2.32 4.14
CA LYS A 32 7.27 -2.10 5.47
C LYS A 32 7.46 -0.62 5.78
N ILE A 33 8.12 0.14 4.89
CA ILE A 33 8.36 1.57 5.07
C ILE A 33 7.04 2.33 5.23
N LEU A 34 6.04 2.01 4.40
CA LEU A 34 4.74 2.67 4.47
C LEU A 34 4.04 2.39 5.81
N ALA A 35 4.07 1.14 6.28
CA ALA A 35 3.48 0.76 7.56
C ALA A 35 4.15 1.50 8.73
N GLU A 36 5.49 1.62 8.73
CA GLU A 36 6.24 2.35 9.76
C GLU A 36 5.89 3.84 9.77
N VAL A 37 5.86 4.49 8.60
CA VAL A 37 5.52 5.91 8.48
C VAL A 37 4.08 6.18 8.91
N ASN A 38 3.13 5.38 8.43
CA ASN A 38 1.72 5.57 8.80
C ASN A 38 1.46 5.30 10.28
N LEU A 39 2.17 4.36 10.89
CA LEU A 39 2.10 4.11 12.33
C LEU A 39 2.53 5.35 13.12
N GLN A 40 3.64 5.99 12.73
CA GLN A 40 4.12 7.23 13.36
C GLN A 40 3.12 8.39 13.19
N LEU A 41 2.43 8.44 12.06
CA LEU A 41 1.42 9.46 11.75
C LEU A 41 0.01 9.11 12.27
N GLN A 42 -0.17 7.96 12.95
CA GLN A 42 -1.47 7.45 13.38
C GLN A 42 -2.49 7.32 12.23
N MET A 43 -2.02 6.96 11.04
CA MET A 43 -2.81 6.76 9.84
C MET A 43 -3.04 5.27 9.55
N LYS A 44 -4.14 4.97 8.86
CA LYS A 44 -4.44 3.61 8.38
C LYS A 44 -3.59 3.28 7.15
N THR A 45 -2.93 2.13 7.17
CA THR A 45 -2.20 1.61 6.01
C THR A 45 -3.12 0.71 5.18
N PRO A 46 -3.30 0.96 3.87
CA PRO A 46 -4.05 0.08 2.99
C PRO A 46 -3.32 -1.26 2.78
N VAL A 47 -4.07 -2.33 2.54
CA VAL A 47 -3.51 -3.60 2.08
C VAL A 47 -3.07 -3.44 0.63
N ILE A 48 -1.77 -3.33 0.41
CA ILE A 48 -1.20 -3.33 -0.95
C ILE A 48 -1.18 -4.78 -1.42
N CYS A 49 -1.81 -5.08 -2.56
CA CYS A 49 -1.86 -6.44 -3.08
C CYS A 49 -1.83 -6.48 -4.62
N THR A 50 -1.38 -7.60 -5.18
CA THR A 50 -1.61 -7.90 -6.60
C THR A 50 -3.03 -8.45 -6.80
N PRO A 51 -3.55 -8.46 -8.03
CA PRO A 51 -4.88 -9.04 -8.27
C PRO A 51 -4.94 -10.52 -7.89
N GLU A 52 -3.86 -11.27 -8.10
CA GLU A 52 -3.77 -12.67 -7.65
C GLU A 52 -3.84 -12.78 -6.13
N GLU A 53 -3.07 -11.95 -5.40
CA GLU A 53 -3.11 -11.91 -3.93
C GLU A 53 -4.51 -11.55 -3.39
N LEU A 54 -5.36 -10.84 -4.15
CA LEU A 54 -6.73 -10.52 -3.75
C LEU A 54 -7.72 -11.63 -4.07
N MET A 55 -7.54 -12.34 -5.19
CA MET A 55 -8.44 -13.42 -5.63
C MET A 55 -8.25 -14.72 -4.81
N GLU A 56 -7.10 -14.87 -4.14
CA GLU A 56 -6.80 -16.00 -3.25
C GLU A 56 -7.31 -15.80 -1.79
N VAL A 57 -8.05 -14.72 -1.51
CA VAL A 57 -8.62 -14.38 -0.19
C VAL A 57 -10.09 -14.74 -0.12
#